data_AF-A0A1T5CFV3-F1
#
_entry.id   AF-A0A1T5CFV3-F1
#
_cell.length_a   1.000
_cell.length_b   1.000
_cell.length_c   1.000
_cell.angle_alpha   90.00
_cell.angle_beta   90.00
_cell.angle_gamma   90.00
#
_symmetry.space_group_name_H-M   'P 1'
#
loop_
_entity.id
_entity.type
_entity.pdbx_description
1 polymer ?
#
loop_
_entity_poly.entity_id
_entity_poly.type
_entity_poly.pdbx_seq_one_letter_code
_entity_poly.pdbx_strand_id
1 'polypeptide(L)'
;MKNISNQKRRLPNIVTIFLIFLYYGVFLLLYLQGVIGGISFVAILLINLIILLIVRILLRKKIYKRNITLAISMMFLLFCFELPLIFYEGTLHVAYIYKEPLHARDTEIYLIGVERVDFQYMESIQSVENLLIKQQVPFFDVAEITNLEIYASKNKQILKWLHLQKNEVDEMKENVIHYLGKEDEHINDFFNQDNIGGNSAGLGLALTGLILRGDFQNNVAIAVTGAISENGDVLPIGVLKEKILIAEKYGLPYLIIPTKNAEEAAQIQEEQKSNVKILHVSHIDEAVQLINEMNGKNK
;
A
#
# COMPACT_ATOMS: atom_id res chain seq x y z
N MET A 1 -54.75 19.22 -5.93
CA MET A 1 -53.87 18.78 -7.05
C MET A 1 -52.62 19.65 -7.13
N LYS A 2 -51.56 19.35 -6.38
CA LYS A 2 -50.29 20.08 -6.47
C LYS A 2 -49.13 19.21 -5.98
N ASN A 3 -48.86 18.08 -6.66
CA ASN A 3 -47.65 17.29 -6.35
C ASN A 3 -47.09 16.42 -7.49
N ILE A 4 -47.45 16.69 -8.76
CA ILE A 4 -46.94 15.91 -9.90
C ILE A 4 -45.78 16.63 -10.62
N SER A 5 -45.59 17.94 -10.41
CA SER A 5 -44.58 18.73 -11.14
C SER A 5 -43.15 18.59 -10.61
N ASN A 6 -42.95 18.14 -9.36
CA ASN A 6 -41.62 17.96 -8.77
C ASN A 6 -40.99 16.60 -9.11
N GLN A 7 -41.81 15.58 -9.39
CA GLN A 7 -41.34 14.23 -9.74
C GLN A 7 -40.73 14.19 -11.16
N LYS A 8 -41.36 14.89 -12.12
CA LYS A 8 -40.89 15.00 -13.52
C LYS A 8 -39.57 15.78 -13.69
N ARG A 9 -39.21 16.66 -12.73
CA ARG A 9 -37.97 17.46 -12.77
C ARG A 9 -36.77 16.78 -12.09
N ARG A 10 -36.97 15.73 -11.28
CA ARG A 10 -35.87 15.00 -10.62
C ARG A 10 -35.28 13.91 -11.51
N LEU A 11 -36.11 13.19 -12.28
CA LEU A 11 -35.68 12.19 -13.27
C LEU A 11 -34.55 12.67 -14.21
N PRO A 12 -34.66 13.84 -14.89
CA PRO A 12 -33.65 14.25 -15.88
C PRO A 12 -32.28 14.59 -15.28
N ASN A 13 -32.22 15.02 -14.01
CA ASN A 13 -30.94 15.28 -13.34
C ASN A 13 -30.23 13.97 -12.98
N ILE A 14 -30.97 12.98 -12.47
CA ILE A 14 -30.43 11.66 -12.11
C ILE A 14 -29.87 10.97 -13.35
N VAL A 15 -30.61 11.00 -14.46
CA VAL A 15 -30.14 10.45 -15.74
C VAL A 15 -28.86 11.14 -16.23
N THR A 16 -28.77 12.46 -16.08
CA THR A 16 -27.57 13.22 -16.48
C THR A 16 -26.36 12.81 -15.64
N ILE A 17 -26.53 12.71 -14.31
CA ILE A 17 -25.47 12.27 -13.40
C ILE A 17 -25.03 10.84 -13.75
N PHE A 18 -25.98 9.93 -13.92
CA PHE A 18 -25.71 8.54 -14.27
C PHE A 18 -24.90 8.42 -15.57
N LEU A 19 -25.29 9.14 -16.63
CA LEU A 19 -24.57 9.11 -17.90
C LEU A 19 -23.14 9.64 -17.79
N ILE A 20 -22.89 10.64 -16.94
CA ILE A 20 -21.52 11.16 -16.69
C ILE A 20 -20.67 10.11 -15.99
N PHE A 21 -21.19 9.47 -14.95
CA PHE A 21 -20.45 8.42 -14.25
C PHE A 21 -20.23 7.19 -15.12
N LEU A 22 -21.21 6.82 -15.96
CA LEU A 22 -21.04 5.75 -16.94
C LEU A 22 -19.93 6.10 -17.95
N TYR A 23 -19.95 7.31 -18.49
CA TYR A 23 -18.93 7.80 -19.41
C TYR A 23 -17.55 7.80 -18.77
N TYR A 24 -17.41 8.42 -17.60
CA TYR A 24 -16.16 8.45 -16.83
C TYR A 24 -15.66 7.03 -16.52
N GLY A 25 -16.55 6.13 -16.10
CA GLY A 25 -16.22 4.74 -15.77
C GLY A 25 -15.61 3.97 -16.94
N VAL A 26 -16.04 4.25 -18.19
CA VAL A 26 -15.42 3.64 -19.38
C VAL A 26 -13.96 4.06 -19.52
N PHE A 27 -13.65 5.36 -19.43
CA PHE A 27 -12.26 5.83 -19.57
C PHE A 27 -11.39 5.46 -18.37
N LEU A 28 -11.96 5.46 -17.17
CA LEU A 28 -11.28 4.93 -15.99
C LEU A 28 -10.90 3.46 -16.21
N LEU A 29 -11.81 2.64 -16.73
CA LEU A 29 -11.53 1.23 -17.01
C LEU A 29 -10.45 1.05 -18.10
N LEU A 30 -10.49 1.85 -19.16
CA LEU A 30 -9.42 1.88 -20.18
C LEU A 30 -8.07 2.26 -19.58
N TYR A 31 -8.04 3.25 -18.67
CA TYR A 31 -6.83 3.65 -17.96
C TYR A 31 -6.32 2.52 -17.05
N LEU A 32 -7.19 1.93 -16.21
CA LEU A 32 -6.82 0.85 -15.29
C LEU A 32 -6.31 -0.40 -16.01
N GLN A 33 -6.79 -0.67 -17.23
CA GLN A 33 -6.32 -1.76 -18.08
C GLN A 33 -5.05 -1.43 -18.89
N GLY A 34 -4.48 -0.23 -18.73
CA GLY A 34 -3.28 0.18 -19.46
C GLY A 34 -3.52 0.55 -20.93
N VAL A 35 -4.77 0.67 -21.39
CA VAL A 35 -5.09 1.02 -22.79
C VAL A 35 -4.80 2.49 -23.08
N ILE A 36 -4.96 3.36 -22.08
CA ILE A 36 -4.62 4.79 -22.18
C ILE A 36 -3.74 5.21 -21.00
N GLY A 37 -2.87 6.20 -21.23
CA GLY A 37 -2.09 6.86 -20.17
C GLY A 37 -2.91 7.85 -19.33
N GLY A 38 -2.34 8.31 -18.22
CA GLY A 38 -2.98 9.28 -17.31
C GLY A 38 -3.19 10.65 -17.95
N ILE A 39 -2.22 11.18 -18.71
CA ILE A 39 -2.31 12.43 -19.48
C ILE A 39 -3.42 12.29 -20.50
N SER A 40 -3.48 11.16 -21.20
CA SER A 40 -4.56 10.88 -22.16
C SER A 40 -5.92 10.88 -21.47
N PHE A 41 -6.04 10.21 -20.33
CA PHE A 41 -7.27 10.16 -19.55
C PHE A 41 -7.71 11.56 -19.08
N VAL A 42 -6.80 12.33 -18.47
CA VAL A 42 -7.06 13.70 -18.00
C VAL A 42 -7.38 14.64 -19.16
N ALA A 43 -6.69 14.52 -20.30
CA ALA A 43 -6.94 15.30 -21.50
C ALA A 43 -8.34 15.02 -22.07
N ILE A 44 -8.79 13.76 -22.08
CA ILE A 44 -10.15 13.38 -22.48
C ILE A 44 -11.16 14.10 -21.59
N LEU A 45 -11.00 14.08 -20.27
CA LEU A 45 -11.90 14.78 -19.34
C LEU A 45 -11.91 16.30 -19.60
N LEU A 46 -10.74 16.90 -19.86
CA LEU A 46 -10.63 18.33 -20.18
C LEU A 46 -11.34 18.70 -21.49
N ILE A 47 -11.12 17.93 -22.56
CA ILE A 47 -11.76 18.14 -23.86
C ILE A 47 -13.28 18.08 -23.72
N ASN A 48 -13.80 17.10 -22.98
CA ASN A 48 -15.24 16.98 -22.71
C ASN A 48 -15.78 18.16 -21.91
N LEU A 49 -15.04 18.62 -20.91
CA LEU A 49 -15.41 19.81 -20.15
C LEU A 49 -15.52 21.05 -21.06
N ILE A 50 -14.56 21.24 -21.98
CA ILE A 50 -14.58 22.32 -22.97
C ILE A 50 -15.79 22.19 -23.92
N ILE A 51 -16.08 20.99 -24.41
CA ILE A 51 -17.26 20.72 -25.25
C ILE A 51 -18.55 21.11 -24.51
N LEU A 52 -18.71 20.69 -23.24
CA LEU A 52 -19.88 21.03 -22.43
C LEU A 52 -20.01 22.54 -22.20
N LEU A 53 -18.90 23.25 -21.99
CA LEU A 53 -18.87 24.71 -21.90
C LEU A 53 -19.34 25.38 -23.20
N ILE A 54 -18.86 24.91 -24.36
CA ILE A 54 -19.31 25.41 -25.68
C ILE A 54 -20.80 25.13 -25.88
N VAL A 55 -21.25 23.91 -25.59
CA VAL A 55 -22.67 23.52 -25.70
C VAL A 55 -23.55 24.40 -24.81
N ARG A 56 -23.09 24.76 -23.61
CA ARG A 56 -23.80 25.70 -22.72
C ARG A 56 -23.98 27.09 -23.34
N ILE A 57 -23.00 27.57 -24.10
CA ILE A 57 -23.04 28.88 -24.77
C ILE A 57 -23.99 28.84 -25.99
N LEU A 58 -23.94 27.75 -26.77
CA LEU A 58 -24.76 27.57 -27.97
C LEU A 58 -26.24 27.29 -27.63
N LEU A 59 -26.52 26.42 -26.67
CA LEU A 59 -27.88 26.07 -26.26
C LEU A 59 -28.45 27.07 -25.26
N ARG A 60 -28.94 28.21 -25.78
CA ARG A 60 -29.56 29.28 -24.98
C ARG A 60 -30.95 28.94 -24.40
N LYS A 61 -31.53 27.77 -24.73
CA LYS A 61 -32.86 27.36 -24.25
C LYS A 61 -32.84 27.09 -22.74
N LYS A 62 -33.75 27.74 -22.01
CA LYS A 62 -33.88 27.65 -20.54
C LYS A 62 -34.09 26.21 -20.02
N ILE A 63 -34.66 25.32 -20.84
CA ILE A 63 -34.99 23.94 -20.46
C ILE A 63 -33.75 23.05 -20.24
N TYR A 64 -32.65 23.27 -20.98
CA TYR A 64 -31.43 22.45 -20.90
C TYR A 64 -30.36 23.05 -19.98
N LYS A 65 -30.45 24.36 -19.70
CA LYS A 65 -29.43 25.13 -18.96
C LYS A 65 -29.04 24.51 -17.62
N ARG A 66 -30.01 23.96 -16.88
CA ARG A 66 -29.76 23.35 -15.56
C ARG A 66 -28.96 22.05 -15.67
N ASN A 67 -29.35 21.15 -16.57
CA ASN A 67 -28.69 19.85 -16.72
C ASN A 67 -27.28 20.01 -17.28
N ILE A 68 -27.07 20.93 -18.23
CA ILE A 68 -25.75 21.24 -18.77
C ILE A 68 -24.85 21.85 -17.67
N THR A 69 -25.38 22.76 -16.86
CA THR A 69 -24.61 23.33 -15.73
C THR A 69 -24.22 22.26 -14.72
N LEU A 70 -25.13 21.35 -14.36
CA LEU A 70 -24.85 20.22 -13.50
C LEU A 70 -23.77 19.30 -14.10
N ALA A 71 -23.86 19.02 -15.40
CA ALA A 71 -22.88 18.20 -16.10
C ALA A 71 -21.49 18.81 -16.09
N ILE A 72 -21.39 20.12 -16.35
CA ILE A 72 -20.12 20.86 -16.26
C ILE A 72 -19.54 20.78 -14.85
N SER A 73 -20.36 21.01 -13.82
CA SER A 73 -19.89 20.97 -12.43
C SER A 73 -19.37 19.59 -12.03
N MET A 74 -20.06 18.51 -12.41
CA MET A 74 -19.60 17.14 -12.14
C MET A 74 -18.36 16.78 -12.94
N MET A 75 -18.32 17.11 -14.24
CA MET A 75 -17.16 16.84 -15.08
C MET A 75 -15.91 17.60 -14.61
N PHE A 76 -16.09 18.85 -14.16
CA PHE A 76 -15.01 19.64 -13.57
C PHE A 76 -14.47 19.00 -12.29
N LEU A 77 -15.35 18.49 -11.43
CA LEU A 77 -14.94 17.81 -10.19
C LEU A 77 -14.17 16.52 -10.49
N LEU A 78 -14.64 15.71 -11.45
CA LEU A 78 -13.93 14.51 -11.91
C LEU A 78 -12.57 14.87 -12.54
N PHE A 79 -12.52 15.90 -13.38
CA PHE A 79 -11.27 16.40 -13.97
C PHE A 79 -10.26 16.82 -12.88
N CYS A 80 -10.67 17.62 -11.90
CA CYS A 80 -9.80 18.01 -10.79
C CYS A 80 -9.36 16.80 -9.96
N PHE A 81 -10.24 15.83 -9.76
CA PHE A 81 -9.92 14.60 -9.04
C PHE A 81 -8.85 13.76 -9.76
N GLU A 82 -8.85 13.73 -11.10
CA GLU A 82 -7.85 12.98 -11.88
C GLU A 82 -6.63 13.76 -12.29
N LEU A 83 -6.64 15.08 -12.18
CA LEU A 83 -5.50 15.94 -12.54
C LEU A 83 -4.15 15.47 -11.97
N PRO A 84 -4.04 14.93 -10.73
CA PRO A 84 -2.78 14.44 -10.21
C PRO A 84 -2.14 13.30 -11.02
N LEU A 85 -2.91 12.54 -11.82
CA LEU A 85 -2.38 11.43 -12.63
C LEU A 85 -1.31 11.87 -13.62
N ILE A 86 -1.32 13.14 -14.07
CA ILE A 86 -0.30 13.70 -14.96
C ILE A 86 1.10 13.57 -14.36
N PHE A 87 1.23 13.68 -13.03
CA PHE A 87 2.52 13.61 -12.34
C PHE A 87 3.06 12.17 -12.21
N TYR A 88 2.24 11.17 -12.54
CA TYR A 88 2.64 9.75 -12.53
C TYR A 88 2.96 9.24 -13.94
N GLU A 89 2.81 10.07 -14.98
CA GLU A 89 3.14 9.75 -16.37
C GLU A 89 4.67 9.75 -16.56
N GLY A 90 5.32 8.71 -16.04
CA GLY A 90 6.77 8.56 -16.09
C GLY A 90 7.33 7.60 -15.03
N THR A 91 6.61 7.34 -13.94
CA THR A 91 6.95 6.31 -12.96
C THR A 91 6.53 4.94 -13.47
N LEU A 92 7.39 4.34 -14.29
CA LEU A 92 7.12 3.04 -14.88
C LEU A 92 7.70 1.90 -14.06
N HIS A 93 8.71 2.15 -13.22
CA HIS A 93 9.50 1.08 -12.62
C HIS A 93 9.69 1.28 -11.13
N VAL A 94 9.66 0.17 -10.40
CA VAL A 94 10.00 0.09 -8.99
C VAL A 94 11.13 -0.91 -8.82
N ALA A 95 12.10 -0.60 -7.98
CA ALA A 95 13.10 -1.57 -7.53
C ALA A 95 12.90 -1.88 -6.05
N TYR A 96 13.02 -3.16 -5.72
CA TYR A 96 13.05 -3.63 -4.35
C TYR A 96 14.49 -3.85 -3.93
N ILE A 97 14.98 -2.95 -3.08
CA ILE A 97 16.37 -2.86 -2.65
C ILE A 97 16.57 -3.68 -1.39
N TYR A 98 17.73 -4.36 -1.32
CA TYR A 98 18.14 -5.05 -0.11
C TYR A 98 18.43 -4.04 1.00
N LYS A 99 17.71 -4.20 2.11
CA LYS A 99 17.97 -3.51 3.38
C LYS A 99 18.30 -4.57 4.42
N GLU A 100 19.36 -4.33 5.19
CA GLU A 100 19.69 -5.23 6.29
C GLU A 100 18.54 -5.27 7.32
N PRO A 101 18.20 -6.46 7.85
CA PRO A 101 17.25 -6.60 8.94
C PRO A 101 17.62 -5.71 10.13
N LEU A 102 16.62 -5.04 10.69
CA LEU A 102 16.83 -4.23 11.89
C LEU A 102 16.78 -5.13 13.12
N HIS A 103 17.92 -5.30 13.77
CA HIS A 103 18.04 -6.05 15.03
C HIS A 103 17.43 -5.24 16.17
N ALA A 104 16.38 -5.78 16.80
CA ALA A 104 15.79 -5.19 17.99
C ALA A 104 16.74 -5.43 19.18
N ARG A 105 17.38 -4.35 19.65
CA ARG A 105 18.36 -4.40 20.74
C ARG A 105 17.83 -5.18 21.96
N ASP A 106 18.73 -5.90 22.61
CA ASP A 106 18.46 -6.72 23.80
C ASP A 106 17.49 -7.90 23.55
N THR A 107 17.26 -8.25 22.28
CA THR A 107 16.47 -9.42 21.87
C THR A 107 17.16 -10.15 20.72
N GLU A 108 16.72 -11.35 20.37
CA GLU A 108 17.14 -12.06 19.15
C GLU A 108 16.10 -11.91 18.01
N ILE A 109 15.34 -10.80 18.01
CA ILE A 109 14.33 -10.49 16.99
C ILE A 109 14.93 -9.58 15.91
N TYR A 110 14.78 -10.00 14.66
CA TYR A 110 15.22 -9.26 13.48
C TYR A 110 14.02 -8.83 12.65
N LEU A 111 13.82 -7.52 12.50
CA LEU A 111 12.70 -6.96 11.77
C LEU A 111 13.03 -6.83 10.29
N ILE A 112 12.19 -7.43 9.44
CA ILE A 112 12.42 -7.44 7.99
C ILE A 112 11.62 -6.32 7.31
N GLY A 113 12.33 -5.36 6.75
CA GLY A 113 11.80 -4.35 5.84
C GLY A 113 12.37 -4.53 4.44
N VAL A 114 11.61 -4.11 3.43
CA VAL A 114 12.08 -4.01 2.05
C VAL A 114 12.09 -2.53 1.69
N GLU A 115 13.20 -2.03 1.15
CA GLU A 115 13.24 -0.67 0.65
C GLU A 115 12.71 -0.65 -0.78
N ARG A 116 11.71 0.20 -1.02
CA ARG A 116 11.07 0.38 -2.32
C ARG A 116 11.51 1.72 -2.89
N VAL A 117 12.13 1.70 -4.06
CA VAL A 117 12.53 2.91 -4.77
C VAL A 117 11.80 3.00 -6.10
N ASP A 118 11.02 4.06 -6.27
CA ASP A 118 10.30 4.34 -7.50
C ASP A 118 11.20 5.13 -8.46
N PHE A 119 11.30 4.65 -9.70
CA PHE A 119 12.10 5.28 -10.76
C PHE A 119 11.21 5.99 -11.75
N GLN A 120 11.40 7.31 -11.87
CA GLN A 120 10.70 8.14 -12.85
C GLN A 120 11.54 8.28 -14.13
N TYR A 121 10.87 8.31 -15.27
CA TYR A 121 11.44 8.61 -16.59
C TYR A 121 12.50 7.61 -17.09
N MET A 122 12.46 6.38 -16.60
CA MET A 122 13.31 5.28 -17.09
C MET A 122 12.57 4.50 -18.18
N GLU A 123 13.22 4.34 -19.33
CA GLU A 123 12.62 3.75 -20.54
C GLU A 123 12.36 2.24 -20.44
N SER A 124 13.06 1.52 -19.56
CA SER A 124 12.92 0.07 -19.41
C SER A 124 13.41 -0.43 -18.05
N ILE A 125 12.96 -1.62 -17.65
CA ILE A 125 13.49 -2.39 -16.52
C ILE A 125 15.02 -2.48 -16.61
N GLN A 126 15.56 -2.80 -17.80
CA GLN A 126 17.01 -2.95 -18.00
C GLN A 126 17.79 -1.66 -17.71
N SER A 127 17.21 -0.50 -18.02
CA SER A 127 17.84 0.80 -17.71
C SER A 127 17.95 1.02 -16.20
N VAL A 128 16.93 0.61 -15.44
CA VAL A 128 16.93 0.67 -13.98
C VAL A 128 17.96 -0.30 -13.40
N GLU A 129 17.94 -1.56 -13.84
CA GLU A 129 18.92 -2.57 -13.41
C GLU A 129 20.35 -2.13 -13.68
N ASN A 130 20.64 -1.62 -14.87
CA ASN A 130 21.97 -1.13 -15.23
C ASN A 130 22.41 0.04 -14.35
N LEU A 131 21.49 0.94 -13.98
CA LEU A 131 21.78 2.02 -13.04
C LEU A 131 22.12 1.46 -11.66
N LEU A 132 21.32 0.53 -11.12
CA LEU A 132 21.53 -0.08 -9.82
C LEU A 132 22.86 -0.84 -9.76
N ILE A 133 23.17 -1.63 -10.79
CA ILE A 133 24.45 -2.35 -10.93
C ILE A 133 25.61 -1.34 -10.96
N LYS A 134 25.50 -0.27 -11.76
CA LYS A 134 26.54 0.76 -11.85
C LYS A 134 26.79 1.47 -10.52
N GLN A 135 25.74 1.68 -9.72
CA GLN A 135 25.82 2.26 -8.38
C GLN A 135 26.18 1.24 -7.29
N GLN A 136 26.36 -0.04 -7.65
CA GLN A 136 26.64 -1.14 -6.72
C GLN A 136 25.55 -1.30 -5.63
N VAL A 137 24.30 -0.98 -5.99
CA VAL A 137 23.17 -1.11 -5.09
C VAL A 137 22.56 -2.52 -5.25
N PRO A 138 22.59 -3.36 -4.20
CA PRO A 138 21.98 -4.69 -4.28
C PRO A 138 20.45 -4.59 -4.31
N PHE A 139 19.83 -5.20 -5.31
CA PHE A 139 18.37 -5.28 -5.47
C PHE A 139 17.92 -6.72 -5.69
N PHE A 140 16.65 -6.97 -5.44
CA PHE A 140 16.03 -8.28 -5.63
C PHE A 140 15.25 -8.37 -6.93
N ASP A 141 14.46 -7.34 -7.20
CA ASP A 141 13.55 -7.33 -8.34
C ASP A 141 13.34 -5.90 -8.81
N VAL A 142 13.07 -5.77 -10.11
CA VAL A 142 12.65 -4.54 -10.75
C VAL A 142 11.39 -4.85 -11.54
N ALA A 143 10.29 -4.21 -11.16
CA ALA A 143 8.99 -4.45 -11.74
C ALA A 143 8.43 -3.18 -12.39
N GLU A 144 7.57 -3.38 -13.38
CA GLU A 144 6.74 -2.30 -13.90
C GLU A 144 5.57 -2.01 -12.95
N ILE A 145 5.28 -0.73 -12.72
CA ILE A 145 4.13 -0.33 -11.91
C ILE A 145 2.91 -0.24 -12.83
N THR A 146 1.85 -0.96 -12.48
CA THR A 146 0.60 -0.94 -13.24
C THR A 146 -0.19 0.35 -13.01
N ASN A 147 -1.04 0.71 -13.98
CA ASN A 147 -1.96 1.85 -13.81
C ASN A 147 -2.92 1.68 -12.64
N LEU A 148 -3.26 0.44 -12.27
CA LEU A 148 -4.06 0.14 -11.08
C LEU A 148 -3.33 0.56 -9.79
N GLU A 149 -2.06 0.19 -9.67
CA GLU A 149 -1.23 0.55 -8.52
C GLU A 149 -0.98 2.06 -8.45
N ILE A 150 -0.71 2.70 -9.59
CA ILE A 150 -0.61 4.16 -9.69
C ILE A 150 -1.90 4.82 -9.20
N TYR A 151 -3.05 4.35 -9.68
CA TYR A 151 -4.35 4.90 -9.30
C TYR A 151 -4.63 4.73 -7.80
N ALA A 152 -4.33 3.55 -7.24
CA ALA A 152 -4.46 3.27 -5.83
C ALA A 152 -3.55 4.17 -4.98
N SER A 153 -2.29 4.33 -5.38
CA SER A 153 -1.31 5.21 -4.72
C SER A 153 -1.78 6.68 -4.73
N LYS A 154 -2.19 7.19 -5.90
CA LYS A 154 -2.75 8.54 -6.05
C LYS A 154 -3.96 8.75 -5.14
N ASN A 155 -4.89 7.80 -5.06
CA ASN A 155 -6.06 7.92 -4.19
C ASN A 155 -5.69 7.87 -2.70
N LYS A 156 -4.77 6.99 -2.29
CA LYS A 156 -4.25 6.93 -0.91
C LYS A 156 -3.61 8.26 -0.50
N GLN A 157 -2.84 8.89 -1.40
CA GLN A 157 -2.27 10.22 -1.16
C GLN A 157 -3.34 11.31 -0.98
N ILE A 158 -4.40 11.29 -1.78
CA ILE A 158 -5.52 12.23 -1.61
C ILE A 158 -6.20 12.02 -0.25
N LEU A 159 -6.46 10.77 0.15
CA LEU A 159 -7.06 10.47 1.45
C LEU A 159 -6.17 10.92 2.62
N LYS A 160 -4.85 10.72 2.49
CA LYS A 160 -3.86 11.20 3.46
C LYS A 160 -3.87 12.74 3.55
N TRP A 161 -3.89 13.44 2.42
CA TRP A 161 -3.98 14.91 2.39
C TRP A 161 -5.27 15.44 3.03
N LEU A 162 -6.38 14.72 2.85
CA LEU A 162 -7.67 15.03 3.47
C LEU A 162 -7.77 14.59 4.94
N HIS A 163 -6.70 14.01 5.53
CA HIS A 163 -6.70 13.46 6.89
C HIS A 163 -7.79 12.41 7.14
N LEU A 164 -8.23 11.73 6.08
CA LEU A 164 -9.25 10.67 6.14
C LEU A 164 -8.64 9.29 6.35
N GLN A 165 -7.32 9.16 6.28
CA GLN A 165 -6.58 7.93 6.50
C GLN A 165 -5.36 8.22 7.40
N LYS A 166 -5.19 7.41 8.45
CA LYS A 166 -4.00 7.46 9.30
C LYS A 166 -2.78 6.95 8.52
N ASN A 167 -1.60 7.43 8.89
CA ASN A 167 -0.36 6.89 8.36
C ASN A 167 -0.21 5.43 8.83
N GLU A 168 0.24 4.53 7.96
CA GLU A 168 0.44 3.11 8.31
C GLU A 168 1.42 2.93 9.47
N VAL A 169 2.43 3.81 9.57
CA VAL A 169 3.39 3.79 10.68
C VAL A 169 2.73 4.25 11.98
N ASP A 170 1.87 5.28 11.92
CA ASP A 170 1.16 5.79 13.10
C ASP A 170 0.13 4.76 13.59
N GLU A 171 -0.62 4.15 12.67
CA GLU A 171 -1.56 3.07 12.96
C GLU A 171 -0.83 1.85 13.57
N MET A 172 0.30 1.44 13.00
CA MET A 172 1.14 0.39 13.58
C MET A 172 1.59 0.74 15.00
N LYS A 173 2.05 1.98 15.23
CA LYS A 173 2.47 2.45 16.54
C LYS A 173 1.34 2.39 17.55
N GLU A 174 0.15 2.91 17.19
CA GLU A 174 -1.05 2.86 18.02
C GLU A 174 -1.43 1.41 18.36
N ASN A 175 -1.46 0.52 17.37
CA ASN A 175 -1.82 -0.89 17.58
C ASN A 175 -0.83 -1.60 18.52
N VAL A 176 0.47 -1.38 18.34
CA VAL A 176 1.52 -1.96 19.20
C VAL A 176 1.39 -1.44 20.63
N ILE A 177 1.24 -0.12 20.81
CA ILE A 177 1.08 0.48 22.14
C ILE A 177 -0.20 -0.01 22.82
N HIS A 178 -1.30 -0.10 22.07
CA HIS A 178 -2.58 -0.58 22.56
C HIS A 178 -2.47 -2.03 23.04
N TYR A 179 -1.92 -2.91 22.20
CA TYR A 179 -1.73 -4.32 22.54
C TYR A 179 -0.86 -4.47 23.80
N LEU A 180 0.20 -3.69 23.90
CA LEU A 180 1.10 -3.69 25.05
C LEU A 180 0.48 -3.01 26.30
N GLY A 181 -0.62 -2.27 26.19
CA GLY A 181 -1.32 -1.62 27.31
C GLY A 181 -0.56 -0.48 28.01
N LYS A 182 0.63 -0.10 27.53
CA LYS A 182 1.43 1.04 28.02
C LYS A 182 2.46 1.46 26.99
N GLU A 183 2.84 2.74 27.01
CA GLU A 183 3.98 3.23 26.25
C GLU A 183 5.29 2.62 26.76
N ASP A 184 6.22 2.42 25.84
CA ASP A 184 7.51 1.79 26.09
C ASP A 184 8.60 2.63 25.42
N GLU A 185 9.56 3.14 26.21
CA GLU A 185 10.60 4.05 25.73
C GLU A 185 11.46 3.39 24.64
N HIS A 186 11.73 2.09 24.76
CA HIS A 186 12.49 1.33 23.76
C HIS A 186 11.73 1.21 22.43
N ILE A 187 10.41 1.07 22.49
CA ILE A 187 9.55 1.04 21.31
C ILE A 187 9.44 2.45 20.71
N ASN A 188 9.37 3.49 21.52
CA ASN A 188 9.37 4.87 21.02
C ASN A 188 10.70 5.23 20.34
N ASP A 189 11.83 4.82 20.91
CA ASP A 189 13.16 4.96 20.30
C ASP A 189 13.25 4.24 18.98
N PHE A 190 12.61 3.08 18.85
CA PHE A 190 12.48 2.39 17.59
C PHE A 190 11.77 3.27 16.55
N PHE A 191 10.58 3.77 16.86
CA PHE A 191 9.79 4.62 15.96
C PHE A 191 10.46 5.96 15.58
N ASN A 192 11.40 6.43 16.41
CA ASN A 192 12.15 7.66 16.15
C ASN A 192 13.34 7.46 15.18
N GLN A 193 13.63 6.21 14.77
CA GLN A 193 14.63 5.95 13.74
C GLN A 193 14.05 6.28 12.35
N ASP A 194 14.78 7.04 11.53
CA ASP A 194 14.38 7.55 10.19
C ASP A 194 14.07 6.46 9.13
N ASN A 195 13.96 5.19 9.52
CA ASN A 195 14.08 4.03 8.65
C ASN A 195 12.86 3.11 8.61
N ILE A 196 11.75 3.46 9.28
CA ILE A 196 10.55 2.62 9.36
C ILE A 196 9.50 3.12 8.39
N GLY A 197 9.25 2.32 7.35
CA GLY A 197 8.15 2.50 6.42
C GLY A 197 7.14 1.36 6.52
N GLY A 198 5.85 1.67 6.32
CA GLY A 198 4.75 0.70 6.35
C GLY A 198 4.42 0.17 7.76
N ASN A 199 3.60 -0.88 7.82
CA ASN A 199 3.11 -1.48 9.07
C ASN A 199 3.65 -2.89 9.36
N SER A 200 4.55 -3.42 8.52
CA SER A 200 4.95 -4.83 8.60
C SER A 200 5.93 -5.17 9.72
N ALA A 201 6.37 -4.18 10.52
CA ALA A 201 7.20 -4.41 11.70
C ALA A 201 6.37 -4.63 12.98
N GLY A 202 5.04 -4.46 12.92
CA GLY A 202 4.17 -4.41 14.10
C GLY A 202 4.26 -5.64 15.00
N LEU A 203 4.21 -6.84 14.42
CA LEU A 203 4.35 -8.09 15.18
C LEU A 203 5.69 -8.17 15.92
N GLY A 204 6.79 -7.88 15.21
CA GLY A 204 8.12 -7.96 15.79
C GLY A 204 8.37 -6.91 16.87
N LEU A 205 7.76 -5.72 16.75
CA LEU A 205 7.79 -4.70 17.79
C LEU A 205 7.01 -5.09 19.03
N ALA A 206 5.81 -5.65 18.85
CA ALA A 206 5.03 -6.15 19.98
C ALA A 206 5.77 -7.29 20.70
N LEU A 207 6.37 -8.24 19.97
CA LEU A 207 7.22 -9.29 20.56
C LEU A 207 8.43 -8.71 21.29
N THR A 208 9.10 -7.71 20.71
CA THR A 208 10.22 -7.00 21.36
C THR A 208 9.77 -6.39 22.68
N GLY A 209 8.64 -5.69 22.71
CA GLY A 209 8.10 -5.07 23.92
C GLY A 209 7.80 -6.11 25.02
N LEU A 210 7.22 -7.25 24.66
CA LEU A 210 6.97 -8.36 25.59
C LEU A 210 8.28 -8.95 26.15
N ILE A 211 9.33 -9.11 25.32
CA ILE A 211 10.64 -9.61 25.76
C ILE A 211 11.29 -8.64 26.73
N LEU A 212 11.32 -7.34 26.41
CA LEU A 212 11.94 -6.30 27.24
C LEU A 212 11.25 -6.15 28.61
N ARG A 213 9.97 -6.50 28.70
CA ARG A 213 9.21 -6.54 29.96
C ARG A 213 9.43 -7.80 30.79
N GLY A 214 10.08 -8.80 30.19
CA GLY A 214 10.32 -10.10 30.82
C GLY A 214 9.12 -11.06 30.76
N ASP A 215 8.15 -10.82 29.87
CA ASP A 215 6.98 -11.69 29.71
C ASP A 215 7.38 -13.06 29.12
N PHE A 216 8.40 -13.07 28.26
CA PHE A 216 9.08 -14.28 27.80
C PHE A 216 10.53 -13.96 27.36
N GLN A 217 11.32 -14.98 27.04
CA GLN A 217 12.70 -14.84 26.56
C GLN A 217 12.81 -15.25 25.10
N ASN A 218 13.78 -14.71 24.36
CA ASN A 218 14.14 -15.21 23.04
C ASN A 218 15.66 -15.37 22.95
N ASN A 219 16.13 -16.59 22.74
CA ASN A 219 17.55 -16.91 22.60
C ASN A 219 17.87 -17.43 21.19
N VAL A 220 16.96 -17.24 20.24
CA VAL A 220 17.07 -17.74 18.87
C VAL A 220 16.93 -16.56 17.91
N ALA A 221 17.92 -16.39 17.04
CA ALA A 221 17.88 -15.41 15.97
C ALA A 221 16.72 -15.72 15.02
N ILE A 222 15.69 -14.86 15.03
CA ILE A 222 14.45 -15.06 14.27
C ILE A 222 14.11 -13.78 13.52
N ALA A 223 13.92 -13.92 12.21
CA ALA A 223 13.33 -12.89 11.37
C ALA A 223 11.82 -12.78 11.64
N VAL A 224 11.27 -11.57 11.72
CA VAL A 224 9.84 -11.34 11.94
C VAL A 224 9.31 -10.28 10.97
N THR A 225 8.18 -10.59 10.32
CA THR A 225 7.35 -9.65 9.56
C THR A 225 5.88 -9.92 9.84
N GLY A 226 5.08 -8.87 9.89
CA GLY A 226 3.64 -8.94 10.12
C GLY A 226 3.11 -7.63 10.66
N ALA A 227 2.00 -7.16 10.12
CA ALA A 227 1.23 -6.11 10.80
C ALA A 227 0.45 -6.72 11.97
N ILE A 228 0.09 -5.91 12.96
CA ILE A 228 -0.64 -6.37 14.15
C ILE A 228 -1.88 -5.50 14.39
N SER A 229 -2.97 -6.12 14.85
CA SER A 229 -4.16 -5.42 15.34
C SER A 229 -3.99 -4.98 16.80
N GLU A 230 -4.85 -4.08 17.27
CA GLU A 230 -4.94 -3.69 18.69
C GLU A 230 -5.17 -4.88 19.64
N ASN A 231 -5.74 -5.98 19.13
CA ASN A 231 -6.07 -7.19 19.89
C ASN A 231 -5.00 -8.28 19.81
N GLY A 232 -3.97 -8.12 18.97
CA GLY A 232 -2.90 -9.11 18.79
C GLY A 232 -3.03 -10.01 17.56
N ASP A 233 -4.05 -9.80 16.71
CA ASP A 233 -4.18 -10.53 15.45
C ASP A 233 -3.04 -10.16 14.50
N VAL A 234 -2.47 -11.17 13.84
CA VAL A 234 -1.39 -10.99 12.86
C VAL A 234 -2.00 -10.81 11.47
N LEU A 235 -1.72 -9.66 10.87
CA LEU A 235 -2.30 -9.19 9.63
C LEU A 235 -1.34 -9.42 8.45
N PRO A 236 -1.88 -9.68 7.23
CA PRO A 236 -1.09 -10.01 6.06
C PRO A 236 -0.21 -8.84 5.63
N ILE A 237 0.89 -9.17 4.95
CA ILE A 237 1.84 -8.21 4.42
C ILE A 237 2.07 -8.45 2.93
N GLY A 238 2.58 -7.45 2.22
CA GLY A 238 3.02 -7.57 0.83
C GLY A 238 4.53 -7.74 0.70
N VAL A 239 4.99 -7.94 -0.55
CA VAL A 239 6.42 -8.01 -0.92
C VAL A 239 7.12 -9.17 -0.16
N LEU A 240 6.43 -10.30 -0.06
CA LEU A 240 6.84 -11.43 0.78
C LEU A 240 8.09 -12.15 0.22
N LYS A 241 8.17 -12.25 -1.11
CA LYS A 241 9.31 -12.86 -1.81
C LYS A 241 10.63 -12.21 -1.38
N GLU A 242 10.70 -10.90 -1.48
CA GLU A 242 11.89 -10.12 -1.14
C GLU A 242 12.21 -10.26 0.35
N LYS A 243 11.20 -10.28 1.23
CA LYS A 243 11.40 -10.48 2.67
C LYS A 243 12.00 -11.83 3.02
N ILE A 244 11.55 -12.90 2.36
CA ILE A 244 12.14 -14.24 2.51
C ILE A 244 13.60 -14.22 2.05
N LEU A 245 13.87 -13.62 0.89
CA LEU A 245 15.23 -13.50 0.35
C LEU A 245 16.16 -12.65 1.24
N ILE A 246 15.64 -11.60 1.91
CA ILE A 246 16.41 -10.82 2.88
C ILE A 246 16.80 -11.68 4.08
N ALA A 247 15.83 -12.42 4.66
CA ALA A 247 16.10 -13.29 5.80
C ALA A 247 17.15 -14.35 5.46
N GLU A 248 17.04 -14.95 4.26
CA GLU A 248 18.00 -15.95 3.79
C GLU A 248 19.39 -15.36 3.54
N LYS A 249 19.46 -14.22 2.84
CA LYS A 249 20.71 -13.54 2.52
C LYS A 249 21.45 -13.07 3.77
N TYR A 250 20.72 -12.66 4.82
CA TYR A 250 21.32 -12.32 6.12
C TYR A 250 21.73 -13.56 6.94
N GLY A 251 21.24 -14.75 6.58
CA GLY A 251 21.55 -16.00 7.26
C GLY A 251 20.68 -16.30 8.48
N LEU A 252 19.45 -15.78 8.53
CA LEU A 252 18.52 -16.04 9.63
C LEU A 252 17.87 -17.43 9.46
N PRO A 253 17.96 -18.31 10.48
CA PRO A 253 17.49 -19.69 10.35
C PRO A 253 15.96 -19.83 10.32
N TYR A 254 15.25 -18.85 10.89
CA TYR A 254 13.80 -18.86 11.03
C TYR A 254 13.19 -17.53 10.59
N LEU A 255 11.99 -17.58 10.00
CA LEU A 255 11.19 -16.42 9.64
C LEU A 255 9.74 -16.62 10.09
N ILE A 256 9.23 -15.73 10.95
CA ILE A 256 7.84 -15.67 11.35
C ILE A 256 7.06 -14.75 10.39
N ILE A 257 5.97 -15.27 9.83
CA ILE A 257 5.06 -14.56 8.91
C ILE A 257 3.59 -14.67 9.34
N PRO A 258 2.68 -13.86 8.77
CA PRO A 258 1.24 -14.04 8.96
C PRO A 258 0.74 -15.34 8.32
N THR A 259 -0.18 -16.07 8.98
CA THR A 259 -0.83 -17.28 8.42
C THR A 259 -1.51 -17.04 7.08
N LYS A 260 -2.05 -15.84 6.85
CA LYS A 260 -2.67 -15.48 5.57
C LYS A 260 -1.68 -15.43 4.40
N ASN A 261 -0.37 -15.35 4.67
CA ASN A 261 0.69 -15.39 3.66
C ASN A 261 1.31 -16.80 3.50
N ALA A 262 0.84 -17.82 4.23
CA ALA A 262 1.50 -19.13 4.26
C ALA A 262 1.50 -19.87 2.91
N GLU A 263 0.40 -19.80 2.15
CA GLU A 263 0.30 -20.43 0.82
C GLU A 263 1.27 -19.78 -0.18
N GLU A 264 1.30 -18.45 -0.21
CA GLU A 264 2.24 -17.65 -1.02
C GLU A 264 3.69 -17.96 -0.63
N ALA A 265 3.98 -18.03 0.67
CA ALA A 265 5.31 -18.36 1.18
C ALA A 265 5.80 -19.74 0.74
N ALA A 266 4.93 -20.75 0.77
CA ALA A 266 5.26 -22.10 0.36
C ALA A 266 5.62 -22.17 -1.14
N GLN A 267 4.87 -21.48 -1.98
CA GLN A 267 5.16 -21.35 -3.42
C GLN A 267 6.51 -20.66 -3.65
N ILE A 268 6.75 -19.53 -2.97
CA ILE A 268 8.02 -18.81 -3.06
C ILE A 268 9.20 -19.68 -2.58
N GLN A 269 9.06 -20.43 -1.49
CA GLN A 269 10.11 -21.32 -1.00
C GLN A 269 10.48 -22.39 -2.02
N GLU A 270 9.49 -22.98 -2.69
CA GLU A 270 9.70 -23.96 -3.74
C GLU A 270 10.42 -23.35 -4.95
N GLU A 271 9.95 -22.18 -5.41
CA GLU A 271 10.52 -21.48 -6.57
C GLU A 271 11.96 -21.00 -6.31
N GLN A 272 12.22 -20.41 -5.14
CA GLN A 272 13.51 -19.82 -4.78
C GLN A 272 14.48 -20.82 -4.14
N LYS A 273 14.02 -22.05 -3.83
CA LYS A 273 14.78 -23.06 -3.08
C LYS A 273 15.34 -22.52 -1.76
N SER A 274 14.52 -21.72 -1.08
CA SER A 274 14.93 -21.06 0.16
C SER A 274 15.08 -22.05 1.30
N ASN A 275 16.16 -21.90 2.08
CA ASN A 275 16.44 -22.77 3.23
C ASN A 275 15.97 -22.20 4.57
N VAL A 276 15.42 -20.99 4.58
CA VAL A 276 14.88 -20.36 5.78
C VAL A 276 13.65 -21.14 6.24
N LYS A 277 13.60 -21.51 7.52
CA LYS A 277 12.42 -22.19 8.06
C LYS A 277 11.32 -21.17 8.35
N ILE A 278 10.29 -21.19 7.50
CA ILE A 278 9.13 -20.32 7.66
C ILE A 278 8.17 -20.90 8.70
N LEU A 279 7.79 -20.04 9.65
CA LEU A 279 6.80 -20.27 10.69
C LEU A 279 5.68 -19.26 10.46
N HIS A 280 4.43 -19.68 10.57
CA HIS A 280 3.31 -18.77 10.34
C HIS A 280 2.38 -18.73 11.55
N VAL A 281 1.87 -17.53 11.85
CA VAL A 281 1.04 -17.27 13.03
C VAL A 281 -0.19 -16.43 12.68
N SER A 282 -1.30 -16.72 13.35
CA SER A 282 -2.53 -15.94 13.23
C SER A 282 -2.71 -14.91 14.34
N HIS A 283 -2.09 -15.17 15.50
CA HIS A 283 -2.11 -14.32 16.68
C HIS A 283 -0.72 -14.25 17.32
N ILE A 284 -0.40 -13.14 17.97
CA ILE A 284 0.90 -12.95 18.62
C ILE A 284 1.19 -13.99 19.72
N ASP A 285 0.17 -14.49 20.42
CA ASP A 285 0.34 -15.57 21.41
C ASP A 285 0.91 -16.85 20.79
N GLU A 286 0.54 -17.17 19.55
CA GLU A 286 1.12 -18.30 18.81
C GLU A 286 2.61 -18.05 18.53
N ALA A 287 3.00 -16.81 18.22
CA ALA A 287 4.39 -16.44 18.02
C ALA A 287 5.19 -16.60 19.32
N VAL A 288 4.64 -16.16 20.45
CA VAL A 288 5.26 -16.35 21.78
C VAL A 288 5.42 -17.83 22.09
N GLN A 289 4.39 -18.64 21.86
CA GLN A 289 4.45 -20.09 22.06
C GLN A 289 5.55 -20.74 21.20
N LEU A 290 5.60 -20.41 19.90
CA LEU A 290 6.61 -20.93 18.98
C LEU A 290 8.04 -20.57 19.45
N ILE A 291 8.26 -19.33 19.88
CA ILE A 291 9.58 -18.90 20.37
C ILE A 291 9.96 -19.66 21.65
N ASN A 292 9.03 -19.84 22.59
CA ASN A 292 9.26 -20.63 23.80
C ASN A 292 9.61 -22.09 23.49
N GLU A 293 8.92 -22.72 22.53
CA GLU A 293 9.23 -24.08 22.08
C GLU A 293 10.61 -24.17 21.43
N MET A 294 11.04 -23.15 20.68
CA MET A 294 12.37 -23.09 20.08
C MET A 294 13.47 -22.91 21.13
N ASN A 295 13.26 -22.06 22.13
CA ASN A 295 14.20 -21.92 23.25
C ASN A 295 14.40 -23.24 23.99
N GLY A 296 13.34 -24.04 24.16
CA GLY A 296 13.40 -25.35 24.82
C GLY A 296 14.20 -26.40 24.03
N LYS A 297 14.29 -26.28 22.70
CA LYS A 297 15.05 -27.19 21.83
C LYS A 297 16.54 -26.84 21.73
N ASN A 298 16.91 -25.60 22.05
CA ASN A 298 18.28 -25.10 22.00
C ASN A 298 19.00 -25.12 23.37
N LYS A 299 18.38 -25.69 24.41
CA LYS A 299 19.01 -26.01 25.70
C LYS A 299 19.56 -27.42 25.71
#